data_AF-A0A350LVF8-F1
#
_entry.id   AF-A0A350LVF8-F1
#
_cell.length_a   1.000
_cell.length_b   1.000
_cell.length_c   1.000
_cell.angle_alpha   90.00
_cell.angle_beta   90.00
_cell.angle_gamma   90.00
#
_symmetry.space_group_name_H-M   'P 1'
#
loop_
_entity.id
_entity.type
_entity.pdbx_description
1 polymer ?
#
loop_
_entity_poly.entity_id
_entity_poly.type
_entity_poly.pdbx_seq_one_letter_code
_entity_poly.pdbx_strand_id
1 'polypeptide(L)'
;VSHGRDAGAQMAAVSSATDETTEWGIDTARVFGFGDYVGGRYSVWGPVGLALMIAIGPHRFEEFLAGAEAMDAHFHTAPPARNMPVMLALTGLWHHQGCGHATRAVLPYDQRLARLPAYLQQLEMESNGKGVTMSGAPPPAPTGPVVWGEPGTGGQHAFYQLIHQGTQVVPCEFMVAAEGHEPALTHHHRLLMANCLAQSEALMRGRSEDEAREMLRAAGLTGAELDRQAAHRAFPGNRPSTTLVYDRLTPHRLG
;
A
#
# COMPACT_ATOMS: atom_id res chain seq x y z
N VAL A 1 -44.59 25.23 6.34
CA VAL A 1 -43.43 25.08 5.43
C VAL A 1 -42.82 23.71 5.66
N SER A 2 -43.14 22.73 4.80
CA SER A 2 -42.68 21.34 4.92
C SER A 2 -41.32 21.17 4.26
N HIS A 3 -40.25 21.50 4.96
CA HIS A 3 -38.90 21.22 4.51
C HIS A 3 -38.54 19.78 4.92
N GLY A 4 -38.60 18.82 3.99
CA GLY A 4 -38.09 17.46 4.18
C GLY A 4 -38.96 16.28 3.73
N ARG A 5 -39.90 16.44 2.79
CA ARG A 5 -40.87 15.37 2.42
C ARG A 5 -40.50 14.46 1.24
N ASP A 6 -39.29 14.51 0.71
CA ASP A 6 -38.89 13.55 -0.34
C ASP A 6 -37.39 13.23 -0.29
N ALA A 7 -36.97 12.57 0.79
CA ALA A 7 -35.59 12.10 0.93
C ALA A 7 -35.21 11.12 -0.20
N GLY A 8 -36.15 10.28 -0.63
CA GLY A 8 -35.94 9.31 -1.72
C GLY A 8 -35.65 9.95 -3.08
N ALA A 9 -36.25 11.11 -3.39
CA ALA A 9 -35.93 11.87 -4.59
C ALA A 9 -34.49 12.41 -4.62
N GLN A 10 -33.85 12.56 -3.48
CA GLN A 10 -32.48 13.11 -3.36
C GLN A 10 -31.43 12.03 -3.13
N MET A 11 -31.81 10.75 -3.20
CA MET A 11 -30.93 9.63 -2.93
C MET A 11 -30.77 8.69 -4.13
N ALA A 12 -29.63 8.03 -4.12
CA ALA A 12 -29.30 6.86 -4.91
C ALA A 12 -28.80 5.79 -3.95
N ALA A 13 -29.03 4.52 -4.28
CA ALA A 13 -28.62 3.39 -3.46
C ALA A 13 -27.65 2.49 -4.23
N VAL A 14 -26.62 2.02 -3.55
CA VAL A 14 -25.80 0.89 -4.01
C VAL A 14 -26.12 -0.28 -3.08
N SER A 15 -26.95 -1.21 -3.53
CA SER A 15 -27.52 -2.26 -2.68
C SER A 15 -28.05 -3.43 -3.50
N SER A 16 -27.95 -4.64 -2.95
CA SER A 16 -28.66 -5.83 -3.45
C SER A 16 -30.05 -6.01 -2.82
N ALA A 17 -30.40 -5.24 -1.79
CA ALA A 17 -31.70 -5.29 -1.12
C ALA A 17 -32.69 -4.31 -1.76
N THR A 18 -33.17 -4.63 -2.97
CA THR A 18 -34.04 -3.75 -3.76
C THR A 18 -35.39 -3.44 -3.10
N ASP A 19 -35.91 -4.38 -2.31
CA ASP A 19 -37.18 -4.22 -1.61
C ASP A 19 -37.05 -3.15 -0.52
N GLU A 20 -35.97 -3.19 0.27
CA GLU A 20 -35.67 -2.21 1.31
C GLU A 20 -35.42 -0.81 0.73
N THR A 21 -34.74 -0.70 -0.41
CA THR A 21 -34.50 0.62 -1.06
C THR A 21 -35.81 1.21 -1.59
N THR A 22 -36.72 0.36 -2.06
CA THR A 22 -38.05 0.78 -2.54
C THR A 22 -38.93 1.22 -1.37
N GLU A 23 -38.94 0.49 -0.25
CA GLU A 23 -39.63 0.90 0.99
C GLU A 23 -39.14 2.25 1.52
N TRP A 24 -37.85 2.54 1.34
CA TRP A 24 -37.25 3.84 1.67
C TRP A 24 -37.63 4.98 0.71
N GLY A 25 -38.33 4.67 -0.39
CA GLY A 25 -38.78 5.63 -1.39
C GLY A 25 -37.72 6.02 -2.43
N ILE A 26 -36.62 5.25 -2.55
CA ILE A 26 -35.60 5.49 -3.57
C ILE A 26 -36.12 4.96 -4.91
N ASP A 27 -36.11 5.81 -5.92
CA ASP A 27 -36.46 5.43 -7.29
C ASP A 27 -35.58 4.28 -7.77
N THR A 28 -36.19 3.18 -8.23
CA THR A 28 -35.49 2.00 -8.75
C THR A 28 -34.49 2.31 -9.86
N ALA A 29 -34.69 3.38 -10.63
CA ALA A 29 -33.72 3.85 -11.64
C ALA A 29 -32.40 4.39 -11.03
N ARG A 30 -32.37 4.65 -9.72
CA ARG A 30 -31.22 5.11 -8.93
C ARG A 30 -30.75 4.05 -7.92
N VAL A 31 -31.14 2.80 -8.11
CA VAL A 31 -30.67 1.65 -7.33
C VAL A 31 -29.69 0.84 -8.18
N PHE A 32 -28.44 0.76 -7.73
CA PHE A 32 -27.35 0.09 -8.42
C PHE A 32 -26.99 -1.20 -7.65
N GLY A 33 -27.46 -2.34 -8.15
CA GLY A 33 -27.23 -3.65 -7.54
C GLY A 33 -25.94 -4.32 -8.00
N PHE A 34 -25.43 -5.23 -7.18
CA PHE A 34 -24.24 -6.06 -7.44
C PHE A 34 -24.48 -7.50 -7.00
N GLY A 35 -23.74 -8.45 -7.58
CA GLY A 35 -23.87 -9.87 -7.26
C GLY A 35 -23.21 -10.27 -5.94
N ASP A 36 -23.62 -11.42 -5.39
CA ASP A 36 -23.08 -12.01 -4.17
C ASP A 36 -21.59 -12.41 -4.26
N TYR A 37 -21.10 -12.63 -5.48
CA TYR A 37 -19.70 -12.86 -5.78
C TYR A 37 -18.80 -11.62 -5.60
N VAL A 38 -19.39 -10.43 -5.40
CA VAL A 38 -18.64 -9.19 -5.14
C VAL A 38 -18.39 -9.06 -3.64
N GLY A 39 -17.21 -9.53 -3.20
CA GLY A 39 -16.75 -9.32 -1.83
C GLY A 39 -16.55 -7.83 -1.54
N GLY A 40 -16.97 -7.36 -0.36
CA GLY A 40 -16.92 -5.94 0.00
C GLY A 40 -15.55 -5.27 -0.19
N ARG A 41 -14.46 -5.94 0.21
CA ARG A 41 -13.07 -5.47 0.03
C ARG A 41 -12.53 -5.54 -1.41
N TYR A 42 -13.33 -6.01 -2.36
CA TYR A 42 -13.04 -6.06 -3.79
C TYR A 42 -14.12 -5.33 -4.63
N SER A 43 -14.92 -4.46 -4.02
CA SER A 43 -16.17 -3.97 -4.64
C SER A 43 -16.05 -2.65 -5.41
N VAL A 44 -14.96 -1.90 -5.23
CA VAL A 44 -14.77 -0.54 -5.80
C VAL A 44 -14.84 -0.50 -7.34
N TRP A 45 -14.61 -1.64 -8.00
CA TRP A 45 -14.62 -1.78 -9.46
C TRP A 45 -16.02 -1.80 -10.07
N GLY A 46 -17.06 -1.95 -9.26
CA GLY A 46 -18.45 -2.06 -9.70
C GLY A 46 -19.33 -0.92 -9.16
N PRO A 47 -20.62 -1.21 -8.89
CA PRO A 47 -21.58 -0.24 -8.35
C PRO A 47 -21.12 0.50 -7.09
N VAL A 48 -20.32 -0.13 -6.22
CA VAL A 48 -19.75 0.52 -5.02
C VAL A 48 -18.79 1.65 -5.40
N GLY A 49 -18.19 1.59 -6.59
CA GLY A 49 -17.39 2.66 -7.18
C GLY A 49 -18.17 3.88 -7.66
N LEU A 50 -19.51 3.92 -7.55
CA LEU A 50 -20.34 5.04 -8.04
C LEU A 50 -19.87 6.40 -7.52
N ALA A 51 -19.52 6.49 -6.23
CA ALA A 51 -19.01 7.74 -5.65
C ALA A 51 -17.68 8.19 -6.29
N LEU A 52 -16.79 7.24 -6.60
CA LEU A 52 -15.55 7.52 -7.32
C LEU A 52 -15.85 7.98 -8.75
N MET A 53 -16.72 7.27 -9.47
CA MET A 53 -17.14 7.63 -10.83
C MET A 53 -17.71 9.04 -10.90
N ILE A 54 -18.55 9.44 -9.93
CA ILE A 54 -19.08 10.81 -9.84
C ILE A 54 -17.94 11.82 -9.62
N ALA A 55 -16.95 11.50 -8.78
CA ALA A 55 -15.86 12.41 -8.45
C ALA A 55 -14.86 12.64 -9.59
N ILE A 56 -14.55 11.61 -10.39
CA ILE A 56 -13.53 11.68 -11.45
C ILE A 56 -14.11 11.70 -12.87
N GLY A 57 -15.41 11.48 -13.01
CA GLY A 57 -16.12 11.35 -14.27
C GLY A 57 -16.02 9.93 -14.86
N PRO A 58 -17.02 9.53 -15.69
CA PRO A 58 -17.12 8.16 -16.21
C PRO A 58 -15.91 7.75 -17.04
N HIS A 59 -15.38 8.63 -17.89
CA HIS A 59 -14.20 8.31 -18.72
C HIS A 59 -12.96 7.95 -17.88
N ARG A 60 -12.70 8.66 -16.78
CA ARG A 60 -11.56 8.35 -15.91
C ARG A 60 -11.82 7.11 -15.06
N PHE A 61 -13.08 6.83 -14.76
CA PHE A 61 -13.46 5.56 -14.12
C PHE A 61 -13.24 4.38 -15.08
N GLU A 62 -13.59 4.52 -16.35
CA GLU A 62 -13.27 3.53 -17.40
C GLU A 62 -11.76 3.32 -17.55
N GLU A 63 -10.94 4.39 -17.54
CA GLU A 63 -9.48 4.29 -17.51
C GLU A 63 -8.98 3.49 -16.30
N PHE A 64 -9.55 3.73 -15.12
CA PHE A 64 -9.26 3.01 -13.89
C PHE A 64 -9.61 1.52 -14.00
N LEU A 65 -10.79 1.18 -14.53
CA LEU A 65 -11.16 -0.22 -14.78
C LEU A 65 -10.24 -0.90 -15.81
N ALA A 66 -9.87 -0.19 -16.87
CA ALA A 66 -8.96 -0.70 -17.89
C ALA A 66 -7.54 -0.95 -17.34
N GLY A 67 -7.12 -0.22 -16.31
CA GLY A 67 -5.87 -0.48 -15.57
C GLY A 67 -5.89 -1.84 -14.90
N ALA A 68 -6.95 -2.08 -14.13
CA ALA A 68 -7.17 -3.35 -13.45
C ALA A 68 -7.29 -4.52 -14.44
N GLU A 69 -8.03 -4.35 -15.53
CA GLU A 69 -8.15 -5.36 -16.60
C GLU A 69 -6.78 -5.68 -17.24
N ALA A 70 -5.92 -4.68 -17.44
CA ALA A 70 -4.57 -4.91 -17.94
C ALA A 70 -3.72 -5.73 -16.96
N MET A 71 -3.86 -5.49 -15.65
CA MET A 71 -3.20 -6.30 -14.61
C MET A 71 -3.77 -7.72 -14.53
N ASP A 72 -5.08 -7.90 -14.73
CA ASP A 72 -5.71 -9.22 -14.81
C ASP A 72 -5.17 -10.03 -15.99
N ALA A 73 -5.08 -9.40 -17.17
CA ALA A 73 -4.51 -10.02 -18.36
C ALA A 73 -3.04 -10.42 -18.14
N HIS A 74 -2.25 -9.56 -17.50
CA HIS A 74 -0.87 -9.88 -17.11
C HIS A 74 -0.81 -11.06 -16.14
N PHE A 75 -1.62 -11.03 -15.07
CA PHE A 75 -1.66 -12.10 -14.09
C PHE A 75 -2.06 -13.45 -14.70
N HIS A 76 -3.00 -13.45 -15.65
CA HIS A 76 -3.47 -14.68 -16.29
C HIS A 76 -2.47 -15.26 -17.29
N THR A 77 -1.71 -14.42 -18.00
CA THR A 77 -0.92 -14.86 -19.17
C THR A 77 0.60 -14.86 -18.96
N ALA A 78 1.13 -14.08 -18.01
CA ALA A 78 2.56 -13.99 -17.81
C ALA A 78 3.13 -15.28 -17.18
N PRO A 79 4.29 -15.79 -17.67
CA PRO A 79 5.00 -16.89 -17.01
C PRO A 79 5.29 -16.55 -15.54
N PRO A 80 5.24 -17.52 -14.59
CA PRO A 80 5.33 -17.23 -13.16
C PRO A 80 6.51 -16.34 -12.75
N ALA A 81 7.71 -16.56 -13.30
CA ALA A 81 8.90 -15.77 -12.99
C ALA A 81 8.87 -14.31 -13.51
N ARG A 82 7.92 -13.98 -14.40
CA ARG A 82 7.68 -12.64 -14.95
C ARG A 82 6.32 -12.07 -14.54
N ASN A 83 5.56 -12.82 -13.74
CA ASN A 83 4.25 -12.44 -13.27
C ASN A 83 4.40 -11.64 -11.98
N MET A 84 4.05 -10.35 -12.03
CA MET A 84 4.37 -9.40 -10.97
C MET A 84 3.59 -9.72 -9.67
N PRO A 85 2.26 -9.96 -9.71
CA PRO A 85 1.53 -10.43 -8.52
C PRO A 85 2.09 -11.73 -7.94
N VAL A 86 2.43 -12.72 -8.78
CA VAL A 86 2.99 -14.00 -8.29
C VAL A 86 4.34 -13.79 -7.60
N MET A 87 5.24 -13.02 -8.21
CA MET A 87 6.56 -12.75 -7.61
C MET A 87 6.42 -11.97 -6.30
N LEU A 88 5.55 -10.96 -6.24
CA LEU A 88 5.29 -10.21 -5.01
C LEU A 88 4.72 -11.11 -3.91
N ALA A 89 3.77 -12.00 -4.23
CA ALA A 89 3.21 -12.96 -3.30
C ALA A 89 4.27 -13.95 -2.77
N LEU A 90 5.12 -14.48 -3.65
CA LEU A 90 6.20 -15.40 -3.26
C LEU A 90 7.25 -14.70 -2.38
N THR A 91 7.60 -13.45 -2.67
CA THR A 91 8.47 -12.64 -1.81
C THR A 91 7.83 -12.39 -0.44
N GLY A 92 6.54 -12.07 -0.38
CA GLY A 92 5.79 -11.90 0.86
C GLY A 92 5.75 -13.20 1.69
N LEU A 93 5.45 -14.33 1.05
CA LEU A 93 5.47 -15.66 1.68
C LEU A 93 6.85 -16.01 2.23
N TRP A 94 7.91 -15.75 1.45
CA TRP A 94 9.29 -15.98 1.91
C TRP A 94 9.61 -15.15 3.15
N HIS A 95 9.33 -13.85 3.14
CA HIS A 95 9.60 -13.02 4.30
C HIS A 95 8.76 -13.39 5.53
N HIS A 96 7.47 -13.68 5.34
CA HIS A 96 6.58 -13.96 6.46
C HIS A 96 6.74 -15.37 7.02
N GLN A 97 6.60 -16.39 6.16
CA GLN A 97 6.61 -17.79 6.56
C GLN A 97 8.02 -18.40 6.57
N GLY A 98 8.90 -17.95 5.67
CA GLY A 98 10.29 -18.42 5.60
C GLY A 98 11.20 -17.73 6.63
N CYS A 99 11.21 -16.40 6.64
CA CYS A 99 12.05 -15.60 7.53
C CYS A 99 11.39 -15.21 8.87
N GLY A 100 10.09 -15.47 9.04
CA GLY A 100 9.36 -15.16 10.28
C GLY A 100 9.07 -13.67 10.50
N HIS A 101 9.12 -12.83 9.47
CA HIS A 101 8.84 -11.39 9.60
C HIS A 101 7.32 -11.17 9.75
N ALA A 102 6.89 -10.78 10.94
CA ALA A 102 5.46 -10.75 11.31
C ALA A 102 4.63 -9.68 10.58
N THR A 103 5.27 -8.63 10.08
CA THR A 103 4.58 -7.47 9.49
C THR A 103 5.27 -7.04 8.21
N ARG A 104 4.54 -6.37 7.31
CA ARG A 104 5.08 -5.68 6.13
C ARG A 104 4.60 -4.23 6.11
N ALA A 105 5.46 -3.34 5.61
CA ALA A 105 5.17 -1.91 5.51
C ALA A 105 4.97 -1.48 4.04
N VAL A 106 3.87 -0.81 3.73
CA VAL A 106 3.61 -0.21 2.40
C VAL A 106 3.82 1.30 2.48
N LEU A 107 4.78 1.81 1.72
CA LEU A 107 5.36 3.14 1.90
C LEU A 107 5.29 3.92 0.58
N PRO A 108 4.11 4.44 0.20
CA PRO A 108 3.97 5.18 -1.05
C PRO A 108 4.60 6.57 -0.93
N TYR A 109 5.52 6.91 -1.83
CA TYR A 109 6.08 8.26 -1.96
C TYR A 109 5.18 9.10 -2.87
N ASP A 110 3.90 9.18 -2.50
CA ASP A 110 2.89 10.03 -3.10
C ASP A 110 1.78 10.29 -2.07
N GLN A 111 1.52 11.57 -1.77
CA GLN A 111 0.50 11.96 -0.80
C GLN A 111 -0.92 11.58 -1.25
N ARG A 112 -1.17 11.40 -2.56
CA ARG A 112 -2.45 10.94 -3.09
C ARG A 112 -2.78 9.51 -2.66
N LEU A 113 -1.76 8.73 -2.33
CA LEU A 113 -1.87 7.35 -1.86
C LEU A 113 -1.88 7.25 -0.32
N ALA A 114 -2.17 8.34 0.40
CA ALA A 114 -2.20 8.36 1.87
C ALA A 114 -3.16 7.31 2.48
N ARG A 115 -4.19 6.89 1.75
CA ARG A 115 -5.14 5.86 2.18
C ARG A 115 -4.84 4.46 1.65
N LEU A 116 -3.83 4.30 0.79
CA LEU A 116 -3.50 2.99 0.21
C LEU A 116 -3.09 1.96 1.27
N PRO A 117 -2.22 2.28 2.27
CA PRO A 117 -1.90 1.30 3.32
C PRO A 117 -3.14 0.84 4.11
N ALA A 118 -4.06 1.75 4.43
CA ALA A 118 -5.31 1.44 5.12
C ALA A 118 -6.28 0.61 4.25
N TYR A 119 -6.35 0.89 2.94
CA TYR A 119 -7.10 0.06 2.00
C TYR A 119 -6.53 -1.37 1.96
N LEU A 120 -5.21 -1.51 1.89
CA LEU A 120 -4.52 -2.81 1.85
C LEU A 120 -4.64 -3.59 3.16
N GLN A 121 -4.76 -2.92 4.30
CA GLN A 121 -5.06 -3.56 5.58
C GLN A 121 -6.35 -4.37 5.49
N GLN A 122 -7.43 -3.75 5.02
CA GLN A 122 -8.69 -4.47 4.84
C GLN A 122 -8.53 -5.58 3.79
N LEU A 123 -7.97 -5.24 2.62
CA LEU A 123 -7.83 -6.18 1.51
C LEU A 123 -7.11 -7.47 1.93
N GLU A 124 -5.95 -7.36 2.57
CA GLU A 124 -5.12 -8.52 2.86
C GLU A 124 -5.42 -9.15 4.21
N MET A 125 -5.53 -8.35 5.28
CA MET A 125 -5.68 -8.92 6.63
C MET A 125 -7.04 -9.60 6.80
N GLU A 126 -8.10 -9.06 6.17
CA GLU A 126 -9.42 -9.70 6.18
C GLU A 126 -9.47 -10.92 5.22
N SER A 127 -8.73 -10.89 4.10
CA SER A 127 -8.66 -12.03 3.17
C SER A 127 -7.87 -13.20 3.74
N ASN A 128 -6.70 -12.92 4.33
CA ASN A 128 -5.67 -13.92 4.63
C ASN A 128 -5.41 -14.11 6.12
N GLY A 129 -5.98 -13.30 7.01
CA GLY A 129 -5.94 -13.51 8.46
C GLY A 129 -6.87 -14.64 8.90
N LYS A 130 -6.52 -15.89 8.57
CA LYS A 130 -7.40 -17.05 8.72
C LYS A 130 -6.78 -18.11 9.63
N GLY A 131 -7.62 -18.74 10.45
CA GLY A 131 -7.20 -19.78 11.40
C GLY A 131 -7.38 -21.22 10.92
N VAL A 132 -7.94 -21.43 9.72
CA VAL A 132 -8.27 -22.75 9.18
C VAL A 132 -8.04 -22.81 7.67
N THR A 133 -7.68 -24.00 7.18
CA THR A 133 -7.60 -24.32 5.74
C THR A 133 -8.98 -24.69 5.18
N MET A 134 -9.07 -24.89 3.86
CA MET A 134 -10.29 -25.37 3.20
C MET A 134 -10.73 -26.77 3.68
N SER A 135 -9.82 -27.57 4.24
CA SER A 135 -10.17 -28.87 4.84
C SER A 135 -10.66 -28.77 6.29
N GLY A 136 -10.72 -27.55 6.86
CA GLY A 136 -11.05 -27.31 8.26
C GLY A 136 -9.91 -27.59 9.25
N ALA A 137 -8.69 -27.88 8.77
CA ALA A 137 -7.52 -28.11 9.62
C ALA A 137 -6.83 -26.80 10.00
N PRO A 138 -6.10 -26.73 11.13
CA PRO A 138 -5.20 -25.61 11.41
C PRO A 138 -4.13 -25.45 10.30
N PRO A 139 -3.75 -24.22 9.94
CA PRO A 139 -2.69 -24.00 8.95
C PRO A 139 -1.32 -24.45 9.48
N PRO A 140 -0.43 -24.97 8.63
CA PRO A 140 0.89 -25.47 9.05
C PRO A 140 1.92 -24.35 9.32
N ALA A 141 1.59 -23.10 8.98
CA ALA A 141 2.44 -21.93 9.12
C ALA A 141 1.57 -20.68 9.38
N PRO A 142 2.17 -19.55 9.81
CA PRO A 142 1.48 -18.26 9.88
C PRO A 142 0.84 -17.88 8.54
N THR A 143 -0.37 -17.31 8.58
CA THR A 143 -1.15 -16.95 7.38
C THR A 143 -0.85 -15.52 6.89
N GLY A 144 -1.85 -14.63 6.81
CA GLY A 144 -1.62 -13.23 6.43
C GLY A 144 -0.79 -12.45 7.45
N PRO A 145 0.15 -11.60 7.01
CA PRO A 145 0.92 -10.71 7.89
C PRO A 145 0.08 -9.50 8.36
N VAL A 146 0.59 -8.78 9.36
CA VAL A 146 0.08 -7.42 9.65
C VAL A 146 0.58 -6.45 8.58
N VAL A 147 -0.33 -5.70 7.98
CA VAL A 147 -0.03 -4.67 6.98
C VAL A 147 -0.16 -3.29 7.61
N TRP A 148 0.79 -2.40 7.34
CA TRP A 148 0.74 -1.02 7.84
C TRP A 148 1.59 -0.09 6.97
N GLY A 149 1.50 1.21 7.21
CA GLY A 149 2.34 2.18 6.53
C GLY A 149 1.68 3.55 6.42
N GLU A 150 2.46 4.51 5.95
CA GLU A 150 2.09 5.92 5.74
C GLU A 150 2.86 6.44 4.52
N PRO A 151 2.36 7.47 3.83
CA PRO A 151 3.08 8.04 2.70
C PRO A 151 4.41 8.68 3.12
N GLY A 152 5.39 8.58 2.23
CA GLY A 152 6.64 9.32 2.32
C GLY A 152 6.44 10.81 2.00
N THR A 153 7.18 11.73 2.62
CA THR A 153 8.26 11.52 3.59
C THR A 153 7.78 11.55 5.05
N GLY A 154 6.48 11.75 5.32
CA GLY A 154 5.94 11.82 6.68
C GLY A 154 6.31 10.60 7.54
N GLY A 155 6.18 9.40 6.98
CA GLY A 155 6.56 8.14 7.65
C GLY A 155 8.05 8.06 8.06
N GLN A 156 8.94 8.75 7.33
CA GLN A 156 10.38 8.80 7.65
C GLN A 156 10.64 9.42 9.03
N HIS A 157 9.81 10.38 9.42
CA HIS A 157 9.94 11.10 10.68
C HIS A 157 9.12 10.48 11.82
N ALA A 158 8.46 9.35 11.57
CA ALA A 158 7.61 8.66 12.55
C ALA A 158 8.23 7.32 13.00
N PHE A 159 8.36 6.35 12.09
CA PHE A 159 8.64 4.97 12.45
C PHE A 159 9.85 4.35 11.72
N TYR A 160 10.47 5.07 10.78
CA TYR A 160 11.65 4.58 10.07
C TYR A 160 12.84 4.32 11.00
N GLN A 161 12.91 5.00 12.15
CA GLN A 161 13.87 4.69 13.20
C GLN A 161 13.80 3.22 13.63
N LEU A 162 12.58 2.70 13.85
CA LEU A 162 12.36 1.29 14.17
C LEU A 162 12.70 0.40 12.98
N ILE A 163 12.31 0.79 11.77
CA ILE A 163 12.62 0.01 10.56
C ILE A 163 14.13 -0.13 10.39
N HIS A 164 14.93 0.91 10.65
CA HIS A 164 16.38 0.92 10.44
C HIS A 164 17.20 0.30 11.58
N GLN A 165 16.89 0.62 12.85
CA GLN A 165 17.68 0.17 14.02
C GLN A 165 16.94 -0.75 14.98
N GLY A 166 15.64 -0.96 14.79
CA GLY A 166 14.86 -1.88 15.61
C GLY A 166 15.36 -3.31 15.48
N THR A 167 15.06 -4.14 16.48
CA THR A 167 15.49 -5.55 16.52
C THR A 167 14.65 -6.47 15.62
N GLN A 168 13.50 -5.98 15.13
CA GLN A 168 12.64 -6.68 14.18
C GLN A 168 12.95 -6.23 12.76
N VAL A 169 12.90 -7.17 11.82
CA VAL A 169 12.95 -6.89 10.39
C VAL A 169 11.54 -6.67 9.88
N VAL A 170 11.34 -5.55 9.18
CA VAL A 170 10.08 -5.20 8.53
C VAL A 170 10.36 -5.08 7.03
N PRO A 171 9.95 -6.07 6.21
CA PRO A 171 9.91 -5.93 4.77
C PRO A 171 9.16 -4.66 4.36
N CYS A 172 9.81 -3.83 3.56
CA CYS A 172 9.27 -2.56 3.10
C CYS A 172 8.93 -2.61 1.61
N GLU A 173 7.77 -2.09 1.24
CA GLU A 173 7.33 -1.95 -0.15
C GLU A 173 7.21 -0.46 -0.46
N PHE A 174 8.20 0.04 -1.19
CA PHE A 174 8.23 1.42 -1.66
C PHE A 174 7.46 1.53 -2.97
N MET A 175 6.74 2.63 -3.14
CA MET A 175 6.09 2.97 -4.40
C MET A 175 6.43 4.40 -4.76
N VAL A 176 6.81 4.67 -6.01
CA VAL A 176 7.11 6.05 -6.45
C VAL A 176 6.84 6.23 -7.94
N ALA A 177 6.25 7.36 -8.30
CA ALA A 177 6.12 7.79 -9.68
C ALA A 177 7.45 8.36 -10.19
N ALA A 178 7.79 8.12 -11.45
CA ALA A 178 8.91 8.75 -12.14
C ALA A 178 8.62 10.23 -12.47
N GLU A 179 7.33 10.56 -12.64
CA GLU A 179 6.84 11.89 -12.98
C GLU A 179 5.77 12.38 -11.98
N GLY A 180 5.94 13.62 -11.52
CA GLY A 180 4.98 14.31 -10.67
C GLY A 180 3.84 14.93 -11.48
N HIS A 181 2.77 15.38 -10.79
CA HIS A 181 1.63 15.99 -11.47
C HIS A 181 1.81 17.50 -11.73
N GLU A 182 2.65 18.16 -10.93
CA GLU A 182 2.80 19.61 -10.90
C GLU A 182 4.12 20.04 -11.55
N PRO A 183 4.10 20.61 -12.77
CA PRO A 183 5.32 21.06 -13.45
C PRO A 183 6.13 22.06 -12.61
N ALA A 184 5.44 22.96 -11.91
CA ALA A 184 6.06 23.94 -11.02
C ALA A 184 6.78 23.33 -9.80
N LEU A 185 6.47 22.08 -9.43
CA LEU A 185 7.05 21.39 -8.28
C LEU A 185 7.99 20.24 -8.70
N THR A 186 8.48 20.23 -9.95
CA THR A 186 9.40 19.21 -10.46
C THR A 186 10.62 18.99 -9.55
N HIS A 187 11.18 20.06 -8.98
CA HIS A 187 12.29 19.95 -8.03
C HIS A 187 11.90 19.18 -6.75
N HIS A 188 10.72 19.45 -6.19
CA HIS A 188 10.20 18.73 -5.02
C HIS A 188 9.98 17.25 -5.34
N HIS A 189 9.44 16.93 -6.51
CA HIS A 189 9.24 15.55 -6.93
C HIS A 189 10.58 14.79 -7.08
N ARG A 190 11.62 15.44 -7.61
CA ARG A 190 12.97 14.84 -7.66
C ARG A 190 13.55 14.56 -6.27
N LEU A 191 13.35 15.47 -5.31
CA LEU A 191 13.75 15.24 -3.92
C LEU A 191 12.96 14.08 -3.29
N LEU A 192 11.67 13.98 -3.58
CA LEU A 192 10.82 12.87 -3.11
C LEU A 192 11.32 11.52 -3.63
N MET A 193 11.61 11.42 -4.93
CA MET A 193 12.21 10.22 -5.54
C MET A 193 13.58 9.89 -4.94
N ALA A 194 14.47 10.89 -4.82
CA ALA A 194 15.80 10.69 -4.24
C ALA A 194 15.70 10.14 -2.81
N ASN A 195 14.77 10.64 -2.01
CA ASN A 195 14.50 10.13 -0.68
C ASN A 195 13.96 8.68 -0.72
N CYS A 196 13.02 8.35 -1.60
CA CYS A 196 12.50 6.99 -1.74
C CYS A 196 13.63 5.98 -2.04
N LEU A 197 14.47 6.30 -3.02
CA LEU A 197 15.57 5.44 -3.45
C LEU A 197 16.65 5.34 -2.37
N ALA A 198 17.02 6.46 -1.74
CA ALA A 198 18.00 6.48 -0.66
C ALA A 198 17.55 5.65 0.55
N GLN A 199 16.25 5.61 0.86
CA GLN A 199 15.73 4.78 1.95
C GLN A 199 15.85 3.28 1.64
N SER A 200 15.53 2.86 0.40
CA SER A 200 15.75 1.47 -0.02
C SER A 200 17.23 1.08 0.00
N GLU A 201 18.13 1.98 -0.42
CA GLU A 201 19.58 1.77 -0.35
C GLU A 201 20.08 1.68 1.09
N ALA A 202 19.63 2.56 1.98
CA ALA A 202 20.01 2.57 3.38
C ALA A 202 19.57 1.28 4.10
N LEU A 203 18.39 0.74 3.78
CA LEU A 203 17.93 -0.54 4.32
C LEU A 203 18.81 -1.71 3.86
N MET A 204 19.25 -1.69 2.60
CA MET A 204 20.13 -2.71 2.05
C MET A 204 21.54 -2.63 2.63
N ARG A 205 22.17 -1.46 2.58
CA ARG A 205 23.60 -1.27 2.91
C ARG A 205 23.85 -1.12 4.40
N GLY A 206 22.97 -0.41 5.10
CA GLY A 206 23.24 0.03 6.47
C GLY A 206 24.43 1.00 6.56
N ARG A 207 25.02 1.05 7.74
CA ARG A 207 26.26 1.74 8.05
C ARG A 207 26.97 0.94 9.13
N SER A 208 28.15 0.41 8.80
CA SER A 208 28.97 -0.34 9.75
C SER A 208 29.42 0.52 10.93
N GLU A 209 29.78 -0.14 12.02
CA GLU A 209 30.32 0.55 13.19
C GLU A 209 31.64 1.26 12.88
N ASP A 210 32.46 0.70 11.99
CA ASP A 210 33.72 1.32 11.57
C ASP A 210 33.50 2.60 10.77
N GLU A 211 32.56 2.60 9.80
CA GLU A 211 32.17 3.82 9.09
C GLU A 211 31.61 4.88 10.04
N ALA A 212 30.80 4.48 11.03
CA ALA A 212 30.30 5.38 12.06
C ALA A 212 31.45 5.93 12.93
N ARG A 213 32.42 5.09 13.30
CA ARG A 213 33.59 5.48 14.09
C ARG A 213 34.48 6.46 13.32
N GLU A 214 34.72 6.23 12.03
CA GLU A 214 35.48 7.16 11.18
C GLU A 214 34.83 8.53 11.08
N MET A 215 33.51 8.55 10.82
CA MET A 215 32.73 9.80 10.76
C MET A 215 32.81 10.59 12.06
N LEU A 216 32.72 9.91 13.21
CA LEU A 216 32.74 10.57 14.52
C LEU A 216 34.13 10.99 14.97
N ARG A 217 35.16 10.25 14.57
CA ARG A 217 36.55 10.67 14.74
C ARG A 217 36.82 11.94 13.94
N ALA A 218 36.33 12.03 12.70
CA ALA A 218 36.43 13.26 11.90
C ALA A 218 35.66 14.44 12.51
N ALA A 219 34.60 14.17 13.28
CA ALA A 219 33.88 15.16 14.07
C ALA A 219 34.54 15.50 15.44
N GLY A 220 35.71 14.92 15.74
CA GLY A 220 36.51 15.23 16.93
C GLY A 220 36.23 14.37 18.17
N LEU A 221 35.39 13.33 18.07
CA LEU A 221 35.13 12.43 19.19
C LEU A 221 36.29 11.43 19.38
N THR A 222 36.59 11.10 20.63
CA THR A 222 37.67 10.16 20.98
C THR A 222 37.29 9.27 22.17
N GLY A 223 38.06 8.20 22.39
CA GLY A 223 37.93 7.31 23.55
C GLY A 223 36.57 6.62 23.65
N ALA A 224 36.13 6.35 24.88
CA ALA A 224 34.88 5.63 25.15
C ALA A 224 33.63 6.34 24.59
N GLU A 225 33.66 7.67 24.45
CA GLU A 225 32.54 8.43 23.87
C GLU A 225 32.39 8.16 22.38
N LEU A 226 33.52 8.05 21.65
CA LEU A 226 33.54 7.68 20.25
C LEU A 226 32.90 6.31 20.04
N ASP A 227 33.32 5.30 20.81
CA ASP A 227 32.83 3.94 20.65
C ASP A 227 31.34 3.83 21.00
N ARG A 228 30.91 4.44 22.11
CA ARG A 228 29.49 4.49 22.49
C ARG A 228 28.64 5.13 21.39
N GLN A 229 29.09 6.27 20.87
CA GLN A 229 28.33 6.98 19.84
C GLN A 229 28.39 6.32 18.46
N ALA A 230 29.47 5.60 18.13
CA ALA A 230 29.56 4.81 16.91
C ALA A 230 28.52 3.67 16.93
N ALA A 231 28.39 2.95 18.04
CA ALA A 231 27.40 1.89 18.21
C ALA A 231 25.95 2.41 18.02
N HIS A 232 25.64 3.62 18.49
CA HIS A 232 24.32 4.24 18.28
C HIS A 232 24.06 4.73 16.84
N ARG A 233 25.12 5.03 16.07
CA ARG A 233 25.02 5.53 14.69
C ARG A 233 25.27 4.46 13.62
N ALA A 234 25.57 3.24 14.05
CA ALA A 234 25.62 2.07 13.19
C ALA A 234 24.20 1.60 12.87
N PHE A 235 23.99 1.14 11.65
CA PHE A 235 22.73 0.57 11.20
C PHE A 235 23.06 -0.76 10.51
N PRO A 236 22.42 -1.87 10.87
CA PRO A 236 22.86 -3.20 10.44
C PRO A 236 22.75 -3.44 8.93
N GLY A 237 21.92 -2.67 8.21
CA GLY A 237 21.60 -2.96 6.81
C GLY A 237 20.92 -4.32 6.68
N ASN A 238 21.03 -4.94 5.51
CA ASN A 238 20.45 -6.26 5.21
C ASN A 238 18.95 -6.36 5.58
N ARG A 239 18.19 -5.28 5.35
CA ARG A 239 16.75 -5.21 5.55
C ARG A 239 16.05 -5.22 4.20
N PRO A 240 15.12 -6.16 3.95
CA PRO A 240 14.55 -6.35 2.62
C PRO A 240 13.60 -5.21 2.26
N SER A 241 13.66 -4.81 1.00
CA SER A 241 12.65 -3.94 0.41
C SER A 241 12.38 -4.30 -1.05
N THR A 242 11.18 -3.96 -1.52
CA THR A 242 10.84 -3.89 -2.94
C THR A 242 10.50 -2.45 -3.30
N THR A 243 10.78 -2.05 -4.53
CA THR A 243 10.45 -0.71 -5.03
C THR A 243 9.67 -0.83 -6.32
N LEU A 244 8.39 -0.46 -6.28
CA LEU A 244 7.54 -0.35 -7.46
C LEU A 244 7.66 1.07 -8.01
N VAL A 245 8.35 1.19 -9.14
CA VAL A 245 8.45 2.44 -9.91
C VAL A 245 7.47 2.38 -11.07
N TYR A 246 6.63 3.40 -11.19
CA TYR A 246 5.71 3.60 -12.30
C TYR A 246 5.92 4.98 -12.93
N ASP A 247 5.33 5.22 -14.10
CA ASP A 247 5.49 6.50 -14.81
C ASP A 247 4.85 7.66 -14.04
N ARG A 248 3.53 7.68 -13.90
CA ARG A 248 2.74 8.72 -13.25
C ARG A 248 1.45 8.12 -12.69
N LEU A 249 0.96 8.66 -11.58
CA LEU A 249 -0.27 8.17 -10.96
C LEU A 249 -1.53 8.65 -11.72
N THR A 250 -1.88 7.95 -12.79
CA THR A 250 -3.13 8.15 -13.55
C THR A 250 -4.23 7.21 -13.05
N PRO A 251 -5.51 7.41 -13.41
CA PRO A 251 -6.56 6.44 -13.11
C PRO A 251 -6.20 5.02 -13.58
N HIS A 252 -5.72 4.89 -14.83
CA HIS A 252 -5.25 3.62 -15.37
C HIS A 252 -4.04 3.02 -14.64
N ARG A 253 -3.17 3.83 -14.05
CA ARG A 253 -2.02 3.29 -13.30
C ARG A 253 -2.40 2.88 -11.86
N LEU A 254 -3.44 3.50 -11.30
CA LEU A 254 -3.96 3.20 -9.97
C LEU A 254 -4.82 1.92 -9.99
N GLY A 255 -5.58 1.70 -11.07
CA GLY A 255 -6.29 0.45 -11.30
C GLY A 255 -5.34 -0.66 -11.65
#